data_AF-A0A183CT69-F1
#
_entry.id   AF-A0A183CT69-F1
#
_cell.length_a   1.000
_cell.length_b   1.000
_cell.length_c   1.000
_cell.angle_alpha   90.00
_cell.angle_beta   90.00
_cell.angle_gamma   90.00
#
_symmetry.space_group_name_H-M   'P 1'
#
loop_
_entity.id
_entity.type
_entity.pdbx_description
1 polymer ?
#
loop_
_entity_poly.entity_id
_entity_poly.type
_entity_poly.pdbx_seq_one_letter_code
_entity_poly.pdbx_strand_id
1 'polypeptide(L)'
;MLTNTCSIFSHENNGNCDQICIPGQHKKFTCMCGTGFTLDEENKCKLYSASFLIVAGKNFVKSIPTDQQHSKSDAFEPISGSAITSVDFHHETKSIFFVDAAGINKGISRFVLGDSDNTPSKVVAVDWINNNIYFINADSDRSNIEVCQLNGEN
;
A
#
# COMPACT_ATOMS: atom_id res chain seq x y z
N MET A 1 -11.55 39.25 6.27
CA MET A 1 -11.22 38.19 7.25
C MET A 1 -11.34 36.85 6.54
N LEU A 2 -10.23 36.17 6.25
CA LEU A 2 -10.24 34.79 5.74
C LEU A 2 -10.68 33.89 6.90
N THR A 3 -11.95 33.51 6.92
CA THR A 3 -12.49 32.64 7.96
C THR A 3 -12.25 31.18 7.56
N ASN A 4 -11.64 30.38 8.43
CA ASN A 4 -11.40 28.96 8.18
C ASN A 4 -12.71 28.19 8.31
N THR A 5 -13.29 27.80 7.19
CA THR A 5 -14.58 27.09 7.13
C THR A 5 -14.56 25.75 7.88
N CYS A 6 -13.41 25.08 7.93
CA CYS A 6 -13.25 23.79 8.62
C CYS A 6 -13.39 23.89 10.15
N SER A 7 -13.26 25.08 10.72
CA SER A 7 -13.36 25.31 12.17
C SER A 7 -14.55 26.16 12.62
N ILE A 8 -15.29 26.82 11.71
CA ILE A 8 -16.28 27.85 12.08
C ILE A 8 -17.74 27.47 11.79
N PHE A 9 -18.05 26.70 10.74
CA PHE A 9 -19.45 26.41 10.36
C PHE A 9 -19.99 25.07 10.86
N SER A 10 -19.12 24.22 11.40
CA SER A 10 -19.49 23.12 12.28
C SER A 10 -18.82 23.42 13.60
N HIS A 11 -19.57 23.76 14.65
CA HIS A 11 -19.01 23.84 15.99
C HIS A 11 -18.20 22.55 16.27
N GLU A 12 -16.87 22.67 16.27
CA GLU A 12 -15.87 21.74 16.81
C GLU A 12 -15.53 20.41 16.10
N ASN A 13 -15.89 20.14 14.84
CA ASN A 13 -15.65 18.78 14.26
C ASN A 13 -15.09 18.70 12.81
N ASN A 14 -13.96 19.35 12.47
CA ASN A 14 -13.26 19.17 11.17
C ASN A 14 -14.15 19.32 9.92
N GLY A 15 -15.17 20.19 9.93
CA GLY A 15 -16.14 20.29 8.83
C GLY A 15 -16.99 19.03 8.60
N ASN A 16 -17.08 18.13 9.59
CA ASN A 16 -17.63 16.78 9.48
C ASN A 16 -16.85 15.86 8.50
N CYS A 17 -15.59 16.19 8.20
CA CYS A 17 -14.69 15.31 7.47
C CYS A 17 -14.07 14.29 8.42
N ASP A 18 -14.03 13.03 8.01
CA ASP A 18 -13.47 11.94 8.81
C ASP A 18 -11.93 12.02 8.95
N GLN A 19 -11.23 12.43 7.88
CA GLN A 19 -9.77 12.58 7.89
C GLN A 19 -9.33 14.03 7.63
N ILE A 20 -9.39 14.50 6.39
CA ILE A 20 -8.79 15.79 6.00
C ILE A 20 -9.89 16.77 5.55
N CYS A 21 -9.95 17.96 6.16
CA CYS A 21 -10.78 19.07 5.68
C CYS A 21 -9.91 20.14 5.02
N ILE A 22 -10.19 20.44 3.74
CA ILE A 22 -9.49 21.49 2.99
C ILE A 22 -10.40 22.72 2.88
N PRO A 23 -10.04 23.88 3.47
CA PRO A 23 -10.83 25.09 3.37
C PRO A 23 -10.75 25.68 1.95
N GLY A 24 -11.91 26.08 1.42
CA GLY A 24 -12.05 26.72 0.11
C GLY A 24 -12.51 28.18 0.20
N GLN A 25 -12.64 28.82 -0.96
CA GLN A 25 -13.20 30.18 -1.03
C GLN A 25 -14.71 30.21 -0.72
N HIS A 26 -15.22 31.39 -0.37
CA HIS A 26 -16.65 31.64 -0.13
C HIS A 26 -17.28 30.73 0.95
N LYS A 27 -16.57 30.46 2.05
CA LYS A 27 -17.05 29.60 3.15
C LYS A 27 -17.41 28.18 2.69
N LYS A 28 -16.69 27.65 1.70
CA LYS A 28 -16.75 26.24 1.31
C LYS A 28 -15.60 25.46 1.93
N PHE A 29 -15.75 24.15 1.96
CA PHE A 29 -14.69 23.19 2.28
C PHE A 29 -14.89 21.93 1.44
N THR A 30 -13.84 21.14 1.32
CA THR A 30 -13.87 19.83 0.66
C THR A 30 -13.22 18.82 1.58
N CYS A 31 -13.88 17.68 1.80
CA CYS A 31 -13.27 16.57 2.51
C CYS A 31 -12.37 15.75 1.58
N MET A 32 -11.26 15.26 2.11
CA MET A 32 -10.34 14.36 1.43
C MET A 32 -9.92 13.23 2.38
N CYS A 33 -9.61 12.09 1.78
CA CYS A 33 -9.04 10.95 2.49
C CYS A 33 -7.55 10.83 2.19
N GLY A 34 -6.81 10.29 3.14
CA GLY A 34 -5.43 9.89 2.95
C GLY A 34 -5.30 8.73 1.95
N THR A 35 -4.06 8.47 1.57
CA THR A 35 -3.74 7.36 0.67
C THR A 35 -4.23 6.03 1.23
N GLY A 36 -4.79 5.17 0.37
CA GLY A 36 -5.42 3.90 0.76
C GLY A 36 -6.86 4.03 1.25
N PHE A 37 -7.46 5.22 1.14
CA PHE A 37 -8.86 5.46 1.47
C PHE A 37 -9.59 6.20 0.36
N THR A 38 -10.91 5.98 0.29
CA THR A 38 -11.84 6.62 -0.66
C THR A 38 -12.95 7.31 0.12
N LEU A 39 -13.31 8.52 -0.31
CA LEU A 39 -14.38 9.30 0.30
C LEU A 39 -15.75 8.77 -0.11
N ASP A 40 -16.66 8.59 0.85
CA ASP A 40 -18.05 8.23 0.58
C ASP A 40 -19.00 9.45 0.54
N GLU A 41 -20.28 9.19 0.28
CA GLU A 41 -21.31 10.23 0.17
C GLU A 41 -21.57 10.98 1.50
N GLU A 42 -21.18 10.43 2.64
CA GLU A 42 -21.34 11.01 3.97
C GLU A 42 -20.09 11.77 4.46
N ASN A 43 -19.11 12.01 3.57
CA ASN A 43 -17.79 12.57 3.90
C ASN A 43 -16.93 11.68 4.82
N LYS A 44 -17.17 10.37 4.83
CA LYS A 44 -16.38 9.40 5.58
C LYS A 44 -15.34 8.73 4.69
N CYS A 45 -14.22 8.34 5.30
CA CYS A 45 -13.13 7.69 4.59
C CYS A 45 -13.19 6.18 4.81
N LYS A 46 -13.39 5.44 3.72
CA LYS A 46 -13.42 3.97 3.73
C LYS A 46 -12.15 3.42 3.12
N LEU A 47 -11.71 2.26 3.59
CA LEU A 47 -10.55 1.58 3.01
C LEU A 47 -10.78 1.38 1.51
N TYR A 48 -9.74 1.59 0.70
CA TYR A 48 -9.80 1.38 -0.72
C TYR A 48 -10.26 -0.05 -1.03
N SER A 49 -11.35 -0.17 -1.80
CA SER A 49 -12.02 -1.46 -2.07
C SER A 49 -12.18 -1.77 -3.56
N ALA A 50 -11.82 -0.84 -4.43
CA ALA A 50 -11.83 -1.04 -5.88
C ALA A 50 -10.64 -1.89 -6.35
N SER A 51 -10.72 -2.40 -7.57
CA SER A 51 -9.63 -3.14 -8.21
C SER A 51 -8.48 -2.20 -8.60
N PHE A 52 -7.25 -2.65 -8.37
CA PHE A 52 -6.03 -1.92 -8.72
C PHE A 52 -4.95 -2.89 -9.22
N LEU A 53 -3.98 -2.37 -9.95
CA LEU A 53 -2.76 -3.07 -10.31
C LEU A 53 -1.65 -2.74 -9.32
N ILE A 54 -0.83 -3.72 -8.97
CA ILE A 54 0.42 -3.51 -8.21
C ILE A 54 1.57 -3.55 -9.21
N VAL A 55 2.41 -2.52 -9.20
CA VAL A 55 3.54 -2.39 -10.12
C VAL A 55 4.85 -2.27 -9.34
N ALA A 56 5.74 -3.23 -9.56
CA ALA A 56 7.14 -3.15 -9.17
C ALA A 56 7.95 -2.37 -10.22
N GLY A 57 8.39 -1.17 -9.86
CA GLY A 57 9.41 -0.42 -10.60
C GLY A 57 10.81 -0.77 -10.11
N LYS A 58 11.84 -0.12 -10.66
CA LYS A 58 13.24 -0.37 -10.27
C LYS A 58 13.51 -0.13 -8.77
N ASN A 59 12.85 0.87 -8.19
CA ASN A 59 13.09 1.37 -6.83
C ASN A 59 11.78 1.70 -6.09
N PHE A 60 10.65 1.19 -6.57
CA PHE A 60 9.36 1.42 -5.92
C PHE A 60 8.39 0.27 -6.17
N VAL A 61 7.41 0.14 -5.28
CA VAL A 61 6.17 -0.61 -5.52
C VAL A 61 5.01 0.38 -5.37
N LYS A 62 4.11 0.44 -6.35
CA LYS A 62 2.95 1.35 -6.31
C LYS A 62 1.67 0.72 -6.83
N SER A 63 0.53 1.28 -6.45
CA SER A 63 -0.76 0.95 -7.02
C SER A 63 -1.03 1.75 -8.30
N ILE A 64 -1.84 1.19 -9.20
CA ILE A 64 -2.48 1.92 -10.30
C ILE A 64 -3.97 1.56 -10.30
N PRO A 65 -4.89 2.52 -10.11
CA PRO A 65 -6.33 2.29 -10.21
C PRO A 65 -6.73 1.71 -11.57
N THR A 66 -7.67 0.77 -11.58
CA THR A 66 -8.18 0.19 -12.83
C THR A 66 -9.44 0.86 -13.36
N ASP A 67 -10.07 1.73 -12.55
CA ASP A 67 -11.26 2.48 -12.93
C ASP A 67 -11.02 4.00 -12.92
N GLN A 68 -11.90 4.73 -13.61
CA GLN A 68 -11.79 6.19 -13.70
C GLN A 68 -12.28 6.90 -12.43
N GLN A 69 -13.19 6.28 -11.66
CA GLN A 69 -13.79 6.87 -10.47
C GLN A 69 -12.75 7.08 -9.37
N HIS A 70 -11.81 6.14 -9.25
CA HIS A 70 -10.72 6.14 -8.27
C HIS A 70 -9.37 6.56 -8.87
N SER A 71 -9.35 7.13 -10.09
CA SER A 71 -8.12 7.49 -10.82
C SER A 71 -7.19 8.46 -10.09
N LYS A 72 -7.67 9.14 -9.04
CA LYS A 72 -6.90 10.07 -8.21
C LYS A 72 -6.53 9.53 -6.83
N SER A 73 -6.93 8.30 -6.53
CA SER A 73 -6.74 7.66 -5.22
C SER A 73 -5.82 6.45 -5.37
N ASP A 74 -4.66 6.51 -4.74
CA ASP A 74 -3.78 5.34 -4.63
C ASP A 74 -4.32 4.37 -3.58
N ALA A 75 -4.24 3.07 -3.87
CA ALA A 75 -4.76 2.01 -3.01
C ALA A 75 -3.89 1.76 -1.76
N PHE A 76 -2.62 2.13 -1.82
CA PHE A 76 -1.69 2.11 -0.70
C PHE A 76 -0.55 3.11 -0.96
N GLU A 77 0.16 3.48 0.10
CA GLU A 77 1.29 4.40 0.00
C GLU A 77 2.45 3.76 -0.77
N PRO A 78 3.02 4.42 -1.81
CA PRO A 78 4.12 3.85 -2.58
C PRO A 78 5.29 3.43 -1.70
N ILE A 79 5.70 2.17 -1.83
CA ILE A 79 6.81 1.60 -1.06
C ILE A 79 8.10 1.92 -1.80
N SER A 80 9.07 2.50 -1.11
CA SER A 80 10.41 2.75 -1.66
C SER A 80 11.31 1.56 -1.41
N GLY A 81 12.11 1.20 -2.42
CA GLY A 81 13.14 0.17 -2.32
C GLY A 81 14.38 0.53 -3.12
N SER A 82 15.42 -0.27 -3.00
CA SER A 82 16.72 0.03 -3.61
C SER A 82 16.89 -0.63 -4.97
N ALA A 83 16.53 -1.91 -5.08
CA ALA A 83 16.40 -2.63 -6.34
C ALA A 83 15.25 -3.65 -6.26
N ILE A 84 14.02 -3.19 -6.49
CA ILE A 84 12.85 -4.07 -6.47
C ILE A 84 12.85 -4.96 -7.72
N THR A 85 12.66 -6.26 -7.51
CA THR A 85 12.75 -7.28 -8.58
C THR A 85 11.44 -8.03 -8.80
N SER A 86 10.63 -8.19 -7.76
CA SER A 86 9.37 -8.93 -7.81
C SER A 86 8.42 -8.46 -6.71
N VAL A 87 7.12 -8.62 -6.94
CA VAL A 87 6.04 -8.30 -6.01
C VAL A 87 4.88 -9.27 -6.19
N ASP A 88 4.22 -9.63 -5.10
CA ASP A 88 2.96 -10.38 -5.10
C ASP A 88 2.07 -9.98 -3.90
N PHE A 89 0.83 -10.44 -3.86
CA PHE A 89 -0.20 -9.94 -2.94
C PHE A 89 -0.99 -11.05 -2.25
N HIS A 90 -1.18 -10.89 -0.94
CA HIS A 90 -2.04 -11.75 -0.14
C HIS A 90 -3.41 -11.10 0.08
N HIS A 91 -4.46 -11.69 -0.53
CA HIS A 91 -5.78 -11.07 -0.60
C HIS A 91 -6.47 -10.89 0.76
N GLU A 92 -6.39 -11.87 1.66
CA GLU A 92 -7.14 -11.85 2.93
C GLU A 92 -6.57 -10.81 3.89
N THR A 93 -5.25 -10.84 4.08
CA THR A 93 -4.53 -9.94 5.01
C THR A 93 -4.13 -8.61 4.36
N LYS A 94 -4.47 -8.39 3.08
CA LYS A 94 -4.09 -7.22 2.28
C LYS A 94 -2.59 -6.91 2.33
N SER A 95 -1.76 -7.94 2.44
CA SER A 95 -0.30 -7.81 2.57
C SER A 95 0.37 -7.84 1.20
N ILE A 96 1.34 -6.96 0.98
CA ILE A 96 2.16 -6.95 -0.24
C ILE A 96 3.52 -7.57 0.10
N PHE A 97 3.95 -8.55 -0.66
CA PHE A 97 5.27 -9.16 -0.53
C PHE A 97 6.13 -8.71 -1.70
N PHE A 98 7.33 -8.21 -1.45
CA PHE A 98 8.21 -7.72 -2.49
C PHE A 98 9.67 -8.06 -2.19
N VAL A 99 10.48 -8.13 -3.26
CA VAL A 99 11.88 -8.51 -3.16
C VAL A 99 12.78 -7.31 -3.47
N ASP A 100 13.57 -6.87 -2.50
CA ASP A 100 14.63 -5.87 -2.70
C ASP A 100 16.00 -6.56 -2.81
N ALA A 101 16.62 -6.48 -3.99
CA ALA A 101 17.91 -7.10 -4.28
C ALA A 101 19.12 -6.25 -3.83
N ALA A 102 18.92 -4.97 -3.51
CA ALA A 102 20.04 -4.05 -3.29
C ALA A 102 19.81 -3.01 -2.17
N GLY A 103 19.16 -3.38 -1.06
CA GLY A 103 18.93 -2.50 0.10
C GLY A 103 19.76 -2.83 1.34
N ILE A 104 19.44 -2.16 2.45
CA ILE A 104 19.84 -2.62 3.80
C ILE A 104 19.02 -3.86 4.19
N ASN A 105 17.74 -3.86 3.81
CA ASN A 105 16.80 -4.97 4.01
C ASN A 105 16.72 -5.81 2.73
N LYS A 106 17.84 -6.44 2.35
CA LYS A 106 17.86 -7.31 1.15
C LYS A 106 17.05 -8.55 1.42
N GLY A 107 16.15 -8.88 0.50
CA GLY A 107 15.34 -10.08 0.55
C GLY A 107 13.85 -9.82 0.40
N ILE A 108 13.04 -10.76 0.90
CA ILE A 108 11.58 -10.73 0.81
C ILE A 108 11.00 -9.89 1.95
N SER A 109 10.74 -8.62 1.67
CA SER A 109 10.04 -7.77 2.62
C SER A 109 8.52 -7.94 2.48
N ARG A 110 7.85 -7.99 3.63
CA ARG A 110 6.39 -7.91 3.72
C ARG A 110 6.01 -6.49 4.08
N PHE A 111 5.25 -5.82 3.22
CA PHE A 111 4.57 -4.59 3.59
C PHE A 111 3.30 -4.92 4.38
N VAL A 112 3.49 -5.06 5.68
CA VAL A 112 2.52 -4.84 6.75
C VAL A 112 3.20 -3.86 7.68
N LEU A 113 2.46 -2.99 8.37
CA LEU A 113 3.03 -2.06 9.35
C LEU A 113 3.93 -2.83 10.35
N GLY A 114 5.25 -2.86 10.13
CA GLY A 114 6.25 -3.29 11.12
C GLY A 114 6.83 -4.71 11.06
N ASP A 115 7.02 -5.37 9.90
CA ASP A 115 7.83 -6.60 9.87
C ASP A 115 8.58 -6.83 8.54
N SER A 116 9.85 -7.25 8.60
CA SER A 116 10.68 -7.50 7.41
C SER A 116 11.56 -8.74 7.58
N ASP A 117 11.29 -9.79 6.80
CA ASP A 117 12.16 -10.95 6.69
C ASP A 117 13.25 -10.72 5.63
N ASN A 118 14.51 -10.94 6.01
CA ASN A 118 15.67 -10.61 5.17
C ASN A 118 16.26 -11.85 4.48
N THR A 119 15.45 -12.60 3.72
CA THR A 119 15.93 -13.75 2.93
C THR A 119 16.30 -13.32 1.50
N PRO A 120 17.58 -13.37 1.09
CA PRO A 120 18.01 -12.93 -0.24
C PRO A 120 17.31 -13.73 -1.36
N SER A 121 16.44 -13.05 -2.11
CA SER A 121 15.61 -13.68 -3.14
C SER A 121 15.64 -12.87 -4.44
N LYS A 122 15.21 -13.49 -5.55
CA LYS A 122 15.06 -12.83 -6.86
C LYS A 122 13.59 -12.61 -7.24
N VAL A 123 12.73 -13.55 -6.87
CA VAL A 123 11.31 -13.59 -7.23
C VAL A 123 10.52 -14.12 -6.05
N VAL A 124 9.29 -13.64 -5.88
CA VAL A 124 8.33 -14.11 -4.87
C VAL A 124 6.99 -14.46 -5.53
N ALA A 125 6.33 -15.50 -5.03
CA ALA A 125 4.95 -15.86 -5.36
C ALA A 125 4.20 -16.26 -4.08
N VAL A 126 2.95 -15.81 -3.94
CA VAL A 126 2.14 -15.99 -2.73
C VAL A 126 1.03 -17.01 -3.00
N ASP A 127 0.98 -18.07 -2.20
CA ASP A 127 -0.17 -18.96 -2.12
C ASP A 127 -1.09 -18.49 -1.00
N TRP A 128 -2.12 -17.74 -1.38
CA TRP A 128 -3.08 -17.16 -0.45
C TRP A 128 -4.09 -18.17 0.14
N ILE A 129 -4.13 -19.41 -0.35
CA ILE A 129 -5.02 -20.43 0.20
C ILE A 129 -4.32 -21.13 1.37
N ASN A 130 -3.04 -21.47 1.18
CA ASN A 130 -2.28 -22.21 2.19
C ASN A 130 -1.39 -21.32 3.06
N ASN A 131 -1.38 -19.99 2.84
CA ASN A 131 -0.54 -19.03 3.55
C ASN A 131 0.96 -19.37 3.42
N ASN A 132 1.39 -19.65 2.20
CA ASN A 132 2.79 -19.95 1.88
C ASN A 132 3.38 -18.91 0.93
N ILE A 133 4.69 -18.73 1.02
CA ILE A 133 5.49 -17.93 0.11
C ILE A 133 6.46 -18.85 -0.61
N TYR A 134 6.46 -18.80 -1.93
CA TYR A 134 7.42 -19.47 -2.78
C TYR A 134 8.42 -18.45 -3.31
N PHE A 135 9.70 -18.74 -3.27
CA PHE A 135 10.73 -17.82 -3.74
C PHE A 135 11.91 -18.52 -4.38
N ILE A 136 12.63 -17.77 -5.22
CA ILE A 136 13.88 -18.23 -5.85
C ILE A 136 15.04 -17.54 -5.15
N ASN A 137 15.97 -18.34 -4.61
CA ASN A 137 17.15 -17.82 -3.92
C ASN A 137 18.03 -16.94 -4.84
N ALA A 138 18.69 -15.96 -4.23
CA ALA A 138 19.53 -15.02 -4.97
C ALA A 138 20.91 -15.58 -5.37
N ASP A 139 21.29 -16.77 -4.89
CA ASP A 139 22.63 -17.33 -5.12
C ASP A 139 22.98 -17.46 -6.61
N SER A 140 24.27 -17.22 -6.91
CA SER A 140 24.83 -17.27 -8.27
C SER A 140 25.02 -18.71 -8.76
N ASP A 141 25.25 -19.65 -7.85
CA ASP A 141 25.77 -20.98 -8.19
C ASP A 141 24.68 -22.05 -8.21
N ARG A 142 23.54 -21.80 -7.55
CA ARG A 142 22.36 -22.67 -7.54
C ARG A 142 21.10 -21.82 -7.41
N SER A 143 20.16 -22.03 -8.34
CA SER A 143 18.81 -21.47 -8.26
C SER A 143 17.85 -22.56 -7.80
N ASN A 144 17.39 -22.46 -6.55
CA ASN A 144 16.41 -23.36 -5.97
C ASN A 144 15.07 -22.63 -5.81
N ILE A 145 13.98 -23.39 -5.86
CA ILE A 145 12.67 -22.92 -5.40
C ILE A 145 12.52 -23.36 -3.95
N GLU A 146 12.30 -22.40 -3.07
CA GLU A 146 12.10 -22.62 -1.65
C GLU A 146 10.70 -22.18 -1.24
N VAL A 147 10.23 -22.67 -0.09
CA VAL A 147 8.90 -22.36 0.46
C VAL A 147 9.01 -22.15 1.95
N CYS A 148 8.29 -21.16 2.46
CA CYS A 148 8.05 -20.94 3.88
C CYS A 148 6.61 -20.45 4.09
N GLN A 149 6.15 -20.41 5.34
CA GLN A 149 4.89 -19.78 5.71
C GLN A 149 4.97 -18.24 5.61
N LEU A 150 3.82 -17.54 5.60
CA LEU A 150 3.79 -16.07 5.50
C LEU A 150 4.56 -15.31 6.62
N ASN A 151 4.88 -15.99 7.72
CA ASN A 151 5.66 -15.47 8.86
C ASN A 151 7.15 -15.86 8.81
N GLY A 152 7.61 -16.45 7.70
CA GLY A 152 9.00 -16.87 7.54
C GLY A 152 9.38 -18.20 8.20
N GLU A 153 8.44 -18.88 8.87
CA GLU A 153 8.68 -20.21 9.45
C GLU A 153 8.62 -21.32 8.39
N ASN A 154 9.45 -22.36 8.56
CA ASN A 154 9.52 -23.53 7.67
C ASN A 154 8.54 -24.63 8.08
#